data_AF-A0A966UNV4-F1
#
_entry.id   AF-A0A966UNV4-F1
#
_cell.length_a   1.000
_cell.length_b   1.000
_cell.length_c   1.000
_cell.angle_alpha   90.00
_cell.angle_beta   90.00
_cell.angle_gamma   90.00
#
_symmetry.space_group_name_H-M   'P 1'
#
loop_
_entity.id
_entity.type
_entity.pdbx_description
1 polymer ?
#
loop_
_entity_poly.entity_id
_entity_poly.type
_entity_poly.pdbx_seq_one_letter_code
_entity_poly.pdbx_strand_id
1 'polypeptide(L)'
;MKVLGINGKEYTWNLTKYDVFYDDNRKRSKYHIRARNLLKEIYNSYRILEEVKLPGSTSLHRKSVLYLDFYIPCIKTGFEVHGQQHYEYCEFFHKSKADFLKSKARDEDKISWCELNNIELITLKYSESDDEWRKQIKGI
;
A
#
# COMPACT_ATOMS: atom_id res chain seq x y z
N MET A 1 -5.66 15.54 -7.01
CA MET A 1 -4.58 15.52 -8.03
C MET A 1 -5.01 14.66 -9.21
N LYS A 2 -4.31 14.73 -10.34
CA LYS A 2 -4.53 13.81 -11.48
C LYS A 2 -3.53 12.67 -11.43
N VAL A 3 -3.97 11.48 -11.85
CA VAL A 3 -3.16 10.25 -11.93
C VAL A 3 -3.51 9.50 -13.20
N LEU A 4 -2.54 8.79 -13.75
CA LEU A 4 -2.71 7.92 -14.91
C LEU A 4 -2.95 6.49 -14.42
N GLY A 5 -4.03 5.86 -14.89
CA GLY A 5 -4.29 4.45 -14.63
C GLY A 5 -3.44 3.56 -15.52
N ILE A 6 -3.21 2.31 -15.10
CA ILE A 6 -2.53 1.30 -15.95
C ILE A 6 -3.33 0.96 -17.22
N ASN A 7 -4.59 1.36 -17.28
CA ASN A 7 -5.44 1.30 -18.47
C ASN A 7 -5.28 2.50 -19.43
N GLY A 8 -4.31 3.38 -19.19
CA GLY A 8 -3.99 4.54 -20.01
C GLY A 8 -4.95 5.74 -19.87
N LYS A 9 -5.92 5.69 -18.94
CA LYS A 9 -6.87 6.79 -18.71
C LYS A 9 -6.47 7.65 -17.53
N GLU A 10 -6.75 8.95 -17.62
CA GLU A 10 -6.53 9.87 -16.51
C GLU A 10 -7.71 9.85 -15.52
N TYR A 11 -7.37 9.92 -14.23
CA TYR A 11 -8.33 9.94 -13.13
C TYR A 11 -8.07 11.10 -12.19
N THR A 12 -9.15 11.66 -11.62
CA THR A 12 -9.04 12.56 -10.47
C THR A 12 -8.86 11.71 -9.21
N TRP A 13 -7.70 11.84 -8.57
CA TRP A 13 -7.39 11.22 -7.29
C TRP A 13 -7.72 12.18 -6.15
N ASN A 14 -8.85 11.90 -5.49
CA ASN A 14 -9.34 12.64 -4.34
C ASN A 14 -8.84 11.97 -3.05
N LEU A 15 -8.02 12.69 -2.29
CA LEU A 15 -7.35 12.18 -1.10
C LEU A 15 -7.99 12.61 0.23
N THR A 16 -9.14 13.29 0.23
CA THR A 16 -9.71 13.89 1.45
C THR A 16 -10.35 12.90 2.42
N LYS A 17 -10.50 11.62 2.03
CA LYS A 17 -11.24 10.60 2.79
C LYS A 17 -10.36 9.53 3.45
N TYR A 18 -9.05 9.70 3.40
CA TYR A 18 -8.08 8.69 3.83
C TYR A 18 -7.37 9.04 5.13
N ASP A 19 -7.69 10.19 5.73
CA ASP A 19 -7.21 10.55 7.06
C ASP A 19 -7.78 9.56 8.11
N VAL A 20 -6.98 9.33 9.14
CA VAL A 20 -7.33 8.48 10.29
C VAL A 20 -7.31 9.35 11.53
N PHE A 21 -8.50 9.57 12.09
CA PHE A 21 -8.70 10.34 13.32
C PHE A 21 -8.65 9.43 14.55
N TYR A 22 -8.63 10.02 15.74
CA TYR A 22 -8.50 9.29 17.00
C TYR A 22 -9.64 8.27 17.24
N ASP A 23 -10.83 8.57 16.75
CA ASP A 23 -12.05 7.77 16.86
C ASP A 23 -12.22 6.74 15.73
N ASP A 24 -11.16 6.49 14.94
CA ASP A 24 -11.21 5.52 13.86
C ASP A 24 -11.33 4.08 14.36
N ASN A 25 -12.52 3.50 14.17
CA ASN A 25 -12.85 2.14 14.56
C ASN A 25 -12.61 1.09 13.46
N ARG A 26 -12.00 1.46 12.34
CA ARG A 26 -11.74 0.52 11.23
C ARG A 26 -10.71 -0.52 11.68
N LYS A 27 -11.07 -1.80 11.54
CA LYS A 27 -10.17 -2.91 11.86
C LYS A 27 -8.95 -2.90 10.94
N ARG A 28 -7.77 -3.12 11.52
CA ARG A 28 -6.49 -3.26 10.82
C ARG A 28 -5.72 -4.44 11.37
N SER A 29 -4.84 -4.99 10.54
CA SER A 29 -3.95 -6.07 10.98
C SER A 29 -2.97 -5.56 12.03
N LYS A 30 -2.42 -6.47 12.84
CA LYS A 30 -1.36 -6.13 13.81
C LYS A 30 -0.18 -5.42 13.14
N TYR A 31 0.23 -5.87 11.96
CA TYR A 31 1.35 -5.29 11.21
C TYR A 31 1.03 -3.89 10.67
N HIS A 32 -0.21 -3.64 10.26
CA HIS A 32 -0.65 -2.31 9.84
C HIS A 32 -0.62 -1.31 11.01
N ILE A 33 -1.12 -1.71 12.19
CA ILE A 33 -1.03 -0.87 13.40
C ILE A 33 0.43 -0.57 13.76
N ARG A 34 1.31 -1.57 13.66
CA ARG A 34 2.75 -1.40 13.87
C ARG A 34 3.35 -0.38 12.90
N ALA A 35 3.08 -0.51 11.60
CA ALA A 35 3.56 0.42 10.58
C ALA A 35 3.04 1.84 10.82
N ARG A 36 1.76 2.00 11.15
CA ARG A 36 1.16 3.29 11.51
C ARG A 36 1.94 3.97 12.63
N ASN A 37 2.24 3.26 13.71
CA ASN A 37 2.92 3.85 14.86
C ASN A 37 4.32 4.34 14.47
N LEU A 38 5.07 3.53 13.72
CA LEU A 38 6.40 3.91 13.24
C LEU A 38 6.37 5.08 12.27
N LEU A 39 5.43 5.08 11.31
CA LEU A 39 5.27 6.19 10.36
C LEU A 39 4.87 7.47 11.08
N LYS A 40 3.97 7.41 12.08
CA LYS A 40 3.61 8.59 12.90
C LYS A 40 4.77 9.11 13.73
N GLU A 41 5.66 8.24 14.20
CA GLU A 41 6.86 8.67 14.92
C GLU A 41 7.85 9.38 13.99
N ILE A 42 8.16 8.76 12.84
CA ILE A 42 9.15 9.27 11.88
C ILE A 42 8.64 10.52 11.15
N TYR A 43 7.38 10.51 10.75
CA TYR A 43 6.74 11.55 9.94
C TYR A 43 5.62 12.27 10.71
N ASN A 44 5.84 12.59 11.98
CA ASN A 44 4.83 13.19 12.87
C ASN A 44 4.17 14.48 12.33
N SER A 45 4.90 15.25 11.52
CA SER A 45 4.42 16.53 10.95
C SER A 45 3.80 16.37 9.57
N TYR A 46 3.78 15.16 9.02
CA TYR A 46 3.28 14.88 7.70
C TYR A 46 1.87 14.30 7.73
N ARG A 47 1.11 14.55 6.67
CA ARG A 47 -0.20 13.95 6.47
C ARG A 47 -0.05 12.51 5.96
N ILE A 48 -0.27 11.55 6.85
CA ILE A 48 -0.24 10.12 6.55
C ILE A 48 -1.66 9.64 6.28
N LEU A 49 -1.89 9.13 5.08
CA LEU A 49 -3.17 8.59 4.63
C LEU A 49 -3.15 7.07 4.71
N GLU A 50 -4.30 6.44 4.94
CA GLU A 50 -4.42 4.97 5.03
C GLU A 50 -5.47 4.41 4.07
N GLU A 51 -5.22 3.17 3.59
CA GLU A 51 -6.12 2.44 2.67
C GLU A 51 -6.47 3.30 1.44
N VAL A 52 -5.46 3.87 0.80
CA VAL A 52 -5.64 4.83 -0.28
C VAL A 52 -5.93 4.11 -1.57
N LYS A 53 -7.15 4.27 -2.10
CA LYS A 53 -7.57 3.69 -3.38
C LYS A 53 -6.67 4.16 -4.51
N LEU A 54 -6.34 3.27 -5.45
CA LEU A 54 -5.58 3.56 -6.67
C LEU A 54 -6.51 3.59 -7.89
N PRO A 55 -6.99 4.77 -8.34
CA PRO A 55 -7.89 4.87 -9.50
C PRO A 55 -7.23 4.37 -10.79
N GLY A 56 -7.98 3.62 -11.60
CA GLY A 56 -7.44 3.10 -12.86
C GLY A 56 -6.42 1.97 -12.69
N SER A 57 -6.25 1.43 -11.47
CA SER A 57 -5.45 0.22 -11.23
C SER A 57 -6.12 -1.05 -11.78
N THR A 58 -7.40 -1.02 -12.12
CA THR A 58 -8.12 -2.15 -12.73
C THR A 58 -7.57 -2.46 -14.12
N SER A 59 -6.90 -3.61 -14.26
CA SER A 59 -6.51 -4.16 -15.56
C SER A 59 -7.73 -4.71 -16.32
N LEU A 60 -7.60 -4.95 -17.64
CA LEU A 60 -8.67 -5.46 -18.50
C LEU A 60 -9.30 -6.77 -17.97
N HIS A 61 -8.48 -7.61 -17.33
CA HIS A 61 -8.89 -8.90 -16.79
C HIS A 61 -9.32 -8.86 -15.31
N ARG A 62 -9.33 -7.67 -14.68
CA ARG A 62 -9.51 -7.53 -13.22
C ARG A 62 -10.35 -6.31 -12.86
N LYS A 63 -11.53 -6.54 -12.26
CA LYS A 63 -12.49 -5.48 -11.90
C LYS A 63 -12.24 -4.83 -10.53
N SER A 64 -11.51 -5.48 -9.63
CA SER A 64 -11.29 -4.93 -8.27
C SER A 64 -10.28 -3.78 -8.32
N VAL A 65 -10.47 -2.74 -7.51
CA VAL A 65 -9.48 -1.66 -7.40
C VAL A 65 -8.39 -2.04 -6.39
N LEU A 66 -7.16 -1.56 -6.57
CA LEU A 66 -6.06 -1.70 -5.62
C LEU A 66 -6.02 -0.53 -4.64
N TYR A 67 -5.34 -0.74 -3.51
CA TYR A 67 -5.20 0.22 -2.43
C TYR A 67 -3.74 0.23 -1.96
N LEU A 68 -3.27 1.37 -1.49
CA LEU A 68 -2.05 1.46 -0.68
C LEU A 68 -2.40 1.37 0.80
N ASP A 69 -1.64 0.60 1.58
CA ASP A 69 -1.84 0.56 3.03
C ASP A 69 -1.63 1.96 3.63
N PHE A 70 -0.55 2.64 3.23
CA PHE A 70 -0.26 4.02 3.57
C PHE A 70 0.20 4.84 2.38
N TYR A 71 -0.06 6.16 2.41
CA TYR A 71 0.48 7.11 1.44
C TYR A 71 0.74 8.47 2.08
N ILE A 72 1.91 9.05 1.79
CA ILE A 72 2.31 10.38 2.26
C ILE A 72 2.45 11.31 1.04
N PRO A 73 1.43 12.14 0.74
CA PRO A 73 1.35 12.85 -0.55
C PRO A 73 2.47 13.86 -0.81
N CYS A 74 2.99 14.51 0.23
CA CYS A 74 4.00 15.56 0.11
C CYS A 74 5.39 15.03 -0.28
N ILE A 75 5.72 13.79 0.07
CA ILE A 75 6.96 13.11 -0.36
C ILE A 75 6.70 12.11 -1.48
N LYS A 76 5.42 11.91 -1.86
CA LYS A 76 4.97 10.95 -2.88
C LYS A 76 5.46 9.52 -2.62
N THR A 77 5.37 9.08 -1.36
CA THR A 77 5.78 7.73 -0.96
C THR A 77 4.58 6.94 -0.45
N GLY A 78 4.35 5.78 -1.04
CA GLY A 78 3.42 4.76 -0.58
C GLY A 78 4.14 3.69 0.23
N PHE A 79 3.44 3.10 1.20
CA PHE A 79 3.96 1.99 1.99
C PHE A 79 2.98 0.82 1.95
N GLU A 80 3.54 -0.38 1.86
CA GLU A 80 2.82 -1.66 1.87
C GLU A 80 3.35 -2.55 2.98
N VAL A 81 2.45 -3.19 3.72
CA VAL A 81 2.80 -4.04 4.87
C VAL A 81 2.53 -5.49 4.49
N HIS A 82 3.56 -6.15 3.97
CA HIS A 82 3.45 -7.50 3.43
C HIS A 82 3.59 -8.56 4.53
N GLY A 83 2.49 -9.26 4.79
CA GLY A 83 2.45 -10.50 5.58
C GLY A 83 3.08 -11.71 4.87
N GLN A 84 3.21 -12.84 5.57
CA GLN A 84 3.77 -14.08 5.00
C GLN A 84 3.07 -14.51 3.70
N GLN A 85 1.76 -14.28 3.60
CA GLN A 85 0.95 -14.61 2.43
C GLN A 85 1.40 -13.92 1.13
N HIS A 86 2.17 -12.84 1.22
CA HIS A 86 2.75 -12.18 0.05
C HIS A 86 4.03 -12.86 -0.43
N TYR A 87 4.66 -13.74 0.36
CA TYR A 87 5.93 -14.38 0.02
C TYR A 87 5.76 -15.87 -0.27
N GLU A 88 4.82 -16.51 0.43
CA GLU A 88 4.63 -17.95 0.38
C GLU A 88 3.15 -18.29 0.18
N TYR A 89 2.92 -19.42 -0.51
CA TYR A 89 1.60 -20.02 -0.55
C TYR A 89 1.23 -20.57 0.84
N CYS A 90 0.06 -20.19 1.32
CA CYS A 90 -0.51 -20.62 2.59
C CYS A 90 -2.00 -20.86 2.39
N GLU A 91 -2.49 -22.06 2.68
CA GLU A 91 -3.87 -22.47 2.43
C GLU A 91 -4.90 -21.60 3.17
N PHE A 92 -4.52 -21.03 4.32
CA PHE A 92 -5.35 -20.10 5.07
C PHE A 92 -5.65 -18.81 4.28
N PHE A 93 -4.70 -18.33 3.50
CA PHE A 93 -4.82 -17.08 2.72
C PHE A 93 -5.15 -17.32 1.25
N HIS A 94 -4.79 -18.49 0.71
CA HIS A 94 -4.86 -18.81 -0.70
C HIS A 94 -5.59 -20.14 -0.90
N LYS A 95 -6.71 -20.13 -1.63
CA LYS A 95 -7.47 -21.37 -1.93
C LYS A 95 -6.73 -22.29 -2.89
N SER A 96 -5.82 -21.75 -3.69
CA SER A 96 -5.06 -22.46 -4.69
C SER A 96 -3.75 -21.73 -4.99
N LYS A 97 -2.77 -22.45 -5.55
CA LYS A 97 -1.52 -21.82 -6.04
C LYS A 97 -1.80 -20.74 -7.09
N ALA A 98 -2.84 -20.91 -7.90
CA ALA A 98 -3.26 -19.90 -8.87
C ALA A 98 -3.71 -18.60 -8.18
N ASP A 99 -4.34 -18.67 -7.02
CA ASP A 99 -4.75 -17.46 -6.27
C ASP A 99 -3.55 -16.75 -5.63
N PHE A 100 -2.53 -17.49 -5.21
CA PHE A 100 -1.24 -16.90 -4.81
C PHE A 100 -0.56 -16.18 -5.97
N LEU A 101 -0.51 -16.80 -7.16
CA LEU A 101 0.03 -16.15 -8.36
C LEU A 101 -0.77 -14.90 -8.76
N LYS A 102 -2.10 -14.93 -8.63
CA LYS A 102 -2.94 -13.73 -8.82
C LYS A 102 -2.63 -12.65 -7.80
N SER A 103 -2.32 -13.02 -6.56
CA SER A 103 -1.93 -12.05 -5.53
C SER A 103 -0.61 -11.39 -5.86
N LYS A 104 0.39 -12.16 -6.34
CA LYS A 104 1.65 -11.63 -6.86
C LYS A 104 1.45 -10.67 -8.04
N ALA A 105 0.62 -11.04 -9.01
CA ALA A 105 0.31 -10.16 -10.13
C ALA A 105 -0.37 -8.85 -9.70
N ARG A 106 -1.13 -8.85 -8.59
CA ARG A 106 -1.71 -7.62 -8.02
C ARG A 106 -0.66 -6.73 -7.35
N ASP A 107 0.34 -7.33 -6.74
CA ASP A 107 1.46 -6.61 -6.15
C ASP A 107 2.30 -5.96 -7.28
N GLU A 108 2.49 -6.65 -8.40
CA GLU A 108 3.11 -6.10 -9.62
C GLU A 108 2.29 -4.96 -10.24
N ASP A 109 0.98 -5.14 -10.44
CA ASP A 109 0.07 -4.07 -10.91
C ASP A 109 0.18 -2.81 -10.02
N LYS A 110 0.35 -2.99 -8.71
CA LYS A 110 0.49 -1.90 -7.74
C LYS A 110 1.81 -1.16 -7.94
N ILE A 111 2.92 -1.87 -8.09
CA ILE A 111 4.24 -1.31 -8.38
C ILE A 111 4.16 -0.49 -9.68
N SER A 112 3.64 -1.07 -10.76
CA SER A 112 3.52 -0.37 -12.05
C SER A 112 2.63 0.87 -11.96
N TRP A 113 1.53 0.81 -11.19
CA TRP A 113 0.69 1.98 -10.98
C TRP A 113 1.42 3.11 -10.23
N CYS A 114 2.21 2.77 -9.21
CA CYS A 114 3.00 3.74 -8.45
C CYS A 114 4.10 4.37 -9.32
N GLU A 115 4.86 3.55 -10.05
CA GLU A 115 5.91 4.02 -10.98
C GLU A 115 5.35 4.99 -12.03
N LEU A 116 4.21 4.63 -12.65
CA LEU A 116 3.53 5.46 -13.64
C LEU A 116 3.15 6.85 -13.10
N ASN A 117 2.91 6.95 -11.79
CA ASN A 117 2.49 8.17 -11.12
C ASN A 117 3.61 8.85 -10.33
N ASN A 118 4.87 8.43 -10.51
CA ASN A 118 6.03 8.93 -9.78
C ASN A 118 5.83 8.86 -8.27
N ILE A 119 5.34 7.71 -7.79
CA ILE A 119 5.18 7.39 -6.39
C ILE A 119 6.20 6.32 -6.04
N GLU A 120 7.05 6.60 -5.06
CA GLU A 120 7.95 5.60 -4.49
C GLU A 120 7.13 4.61 -3.66
N LEU A 121 7.39 3.32 -3.80
CA LEU A 121 6.69 2.27 -3.05
C LEU A 121 7.67 1.51 -2.16
N ILE A 122 7.50 1.64 -0.84
CA ILE A 122 8.30 0.93 0.16
C ILE A 122 7.50 -0.24 0.71
N THR A 123 8.07 -1.44 0.67
CA THR A 123 7.44 -2.66 1.20
C THR A 123 8.07 -3.04 2.53
N LEU A 124 7.25 -3.06 3.58
CA LEU A 124 7.62 -3.43 4.94
C LEU A 124 7.29 -4.91 5.17
N LYS A 125 8.32 -5.76 5.27
CA LYS A 125 8.12 -7.21 5.39
C LYS A 125 7.81 -7.60 6.83
N TYR A 126 6.81 -8.46 7.03
CA TYR A 126 6.36 -8.90 8.36
C TYR A 126 7.45 -9.49 9.26
N SER A 127 8.48 -10.10 8.66
CA SER A 127 9.57 -10.77 9.38
C SER A 127 10.68 -9.80 9.84
N GLU A 128 10.65 -8.56 9.39
CA GLU A 128 11.65 -7.55 9.72
C GLU A 128 11.31 -6.86 11.06
N SER A 129 12.37 -6.46 11.76
CA SER A 129 12.37 -5.69 13.00
C SER A 129 11.99 -4.22 12.78
N ASP A 130 11.71 -3.51 13.87
CA ASP A 130 11.39 -2.07 13.80
C ASP A 130 12.57 -1.26 13.28
N ASP A 131 13.81 -1.68 13.60
CA ASP A 131 15.02 -1.01 13.12
C ASP A 131 15.23 -1.18 11.62
N GLU A 132 14.93 -2.36 11.08
CA GLU A 132 14.96 -2.60 9.62
C GLU A 132 13.90 -1.75 8.90
N TRP A 133 12.66 -1.73 9.41
CA TRP A 133 11.62 -0.85 8.86
C TRP A 133 12.00 0.62 8.95
N ARG A 134 12.60 1.07 10.06
CA ARG A 134 13.07 2.46 10.22
C ARG A 134 14.13 2.83 9.19
N LYS A 135 15.07 1.94 8.88
CA LYS A 135 16.11 2.16 7.85
C LYS A 135 15.47 2.33 6.47
N GLN A 136 14.57 1.41 6.10
CA GLN A 136 13.85 1.47 4.83
C GLN A 136 13.03 2.76 4.71
N ILE A 137 12.26 3.12 5.75
CA ILE A 137 11.42 4.32 5.74
C ILE A 137 12.25 5.60 5.62
N LYS A 138 13.40 5.68 6.29
CA LYS A 138 14.25 6.89 6.28
C LYS A 138 15.14 7.01 5.04
N GLY A 139 15.26 5.95 4.23
CA GLY A 139 16.17 5.93 3.09
C GLY A 139 17.65 6.08 3.47
N ILE A 140 18.07 5.47 4.59
CA ILE A 140 19.46 5.46 5.10
C ILE A 140 20.10 4.11 4.86
#